data_AF-A0A7K6ALK3-F1
#
_entry.id   AF-A0A7K6ALK3-F1
#
_cell.length_a   1.000
_cell.length_b   1.000
_cell.length_c   1.000
_cell.angle_alpha   90.00
_cell.angle_beta   90.00
_cell.angle_gamma   90.00
#
_symmetry.space_group_name_H-M   'P 1'
#
loop_
_entity.id
_entity.type
_entity.pdbx_description
1 polymer ?
#
loop_
_entity_poly.entity_id
_entity_poly.type
_entity_poly.pdbx_seq_one_letter_code
_entity_poly.pdbx_strand_id
1 'polypeptide(L)'
;QAQAGWLQHDFGHLSVFSTSRWNHWLHKFVISHLKGAPASWWNHLHFQHHAKPNCFRKDPDLNMHPLFFALGKTLSVELGVQKKKFMPYNHQHKYFFIIGPPALIPLYFQWYIFCFVVQRKQWVDLACMLTFYVRFLLTYLPLLGVLGVLGLFVLVRIIESVWFVWVTQMNHIPMNIDYDKNVDWFSGQVR
;
A
#
# COMPACT_ATOMS: atom_id res chain seq x y z
N GLN A 1 11.71 1.09 -9.38
CA GLN A 1 10.56 0.74 -8.51
C GLN A 1 9.38 1.68 -8.74
N ALA A 2 9.57 3.01 -8.72
CA ALA A 2 8.52 4.02 -8.93
C ALA A 2 7.76 3.90 -10.27
N GLN A 3 8.48 3.97 -11.41
CA GLN A 3 7.85 3.86 -12.74
C GLN A 3 7.08 2.55 -12.94
N ALA A 4 7.64 1.42 -12.48
CA ALA A 4 6.95 0.13 -12.50
C ALA A 4 5.66 0.15 -11.66
N GLY A 5 5.61 0.96 -10.58
CA GLY A 5 4.42 1.13 -9.73
C GLY A 5 3.28 1.87 -10.43
N TRP A 6 3.58 2.89 -11.23
CA TRP A 6 2.57 3.59 -12.03
C TRP A 6 2.17 2.77 -13.27
N LEU A 7 3.14 2.17 -13.94
CA LEU A 7 2.86 1.32 -15.10
C LEU A 7 1.95 0.14 -14.73
N GLN A 8 2.19 -0.52 -13.59
CA GLN A 8 1.29 -1.59 -13.13
C GLN A 8 -0.10 -1.04 -12.74
N HIS A 9 -0.18 0.17 -12.20
CA HIS A 9 -1.43 0.83 -11.83
C HIS A 9 -2.29 1.07 -13.07
N ASP A 10 -1.69 1.61 -14.14
CA ASP A 10 -2.39 1.88 -15.39
C ASP A 10 -2.85 0.60 -16.09
N PHE A 11 -2.05 -0.47 -16.01
CA PHE A 11 -2.50 -1.80 -16.43
C PHE A 11 -3.62 -2.35 -15.54
N GLY A 12 -3.56 -2.14 -14.22
CA GLY A 12 -4.61 -2.52 -13.27
C GLY A 12 -5.95 -1.83 -13.54
N HIS A 13 -5.91 -0.58 -14.01
CA HIS A 13 -7.07 0.19 -14.46
C HIS A 13 -7.47 -0.06 -15.92
N LEU A 14 -6.82 -1.01 -16.61
CA LEU A 14 -7.10 -1.36 -18.01
C LEU A 14 -6.95 -0.18 -18.97
N SER A 15 -6.09 0.80 -18.64
CA SER A 15 -6.00 2.07 -19.36
C SER A 15 -4.96 2.11 -20.48
N VAL A 16 -4.14 1.05 -20.63
CA VAL A 16 -3.02 1.07 -21.59
C VAL A 16 -3.39 0.41 -22.92
N PHE A 17 -3.97 -0.79 -22.89
CA PHE A 17 -4.39 -1.51 -24.11
C PHE A 17 -5.91 -1.47 -24.28
N SER A 18 -6.37 -1.43 -25.53
CA SER A 18 -7.80 -1.59 -25.86
C SER A 18 -8.35 -2.96 -25.48
N THR A 19 -7.52 -4.00 -25.49
CA THR A 19 -7.90 -5.35 -25.09
C THR A 19 -7.53 -5.62 -23.62
N SER A 20 -8.53 -5.87 -22.78
CA SER A 20 -8.35 -6.10 -21.33
C SER A 20 -7.39 -7.23 -20.99
N ARG A 21 -7.35 -8.29 -21.81
CA ARG A 21 -6.46 -9.45 -21.62
C ARG A 21 -4.99 -9.03 -21.50
N TRP A 22 -4.52 -8.12 -22.34
CA TRP A 22 -3.12 -7.67 -22.31
C TRP A 22 -2.81 -6.84 -21.07
N ASN A 23 -3.73 -5.97 -20.66
CA ASN A 23 -3.61 -5.21 -19.42
C ASN A 23 -3.49 -6.16 -18.20
N HIS A 24 -4.31 -7.19 -18.10
CA HIS A 24 -4.24 -8.15 -16.98
C HIS A 24 -2.91 -8.91 -16.93
N TRP A 25 -2.43 -9.40 -18.08
CA TRP A 25 -1.15 -10.09 -18.15
C TRP A 25 0.02 -9.20 -17.75
N LEU A 26 0.06 -7.97 -18.27
CA LEU A 26 1.14 -7.05 -18.00
C LEU A 26 1.06 -6.44 -16.60
N HIS A 27 -0.15 -6.18 -16.07
CA HIS A 27 -0.35 -5.84 -14.66
C HIS A 27 0.30 -6.91 -13.78
N LYS A 28 -0.05 -8.18 -13.98
CA LYS A 28 0.50 -9.30 -13.21
C LYS A 28 2.01 -9.41 -13.33
N PHE A 29 2.54 -9.29 -14.55
CA PHE A 29 3.98 -9.33 -14.78
C PHE A 29 4.70 -8.19 -14.05
N VAL A 30 4.26 -6.94 -14.21
CA VAL A 30 4.97 -5.79 -13.64
C VAL A 30 4.93 -5.81 -12.11
N ILE A 31 3.75 -6.01 -11.49
CA ILE A 31 3.67 -6.00 -10.03
C ILE A 31 4.32 -7.24 -9.39
N SER A 32 4.13 -8.43 -9.98
CA SER A 32 4.64 -9.67 -9.39
C SER A 32 6.12 -9.87 -9.71
N HIS A 33 6.50 -9.92 -10.98
CA HIS A 33 7.86 -10.27 -11.38
C HIS A 33 8.86 -9.10 -11.17
N LEU A 34 8.45 -7.85 -11.42
CA LEU A 34 9.35 -6.70 -11.32
C LEU A 34 9.35 -6.04 -9.93
N LYS A 35 8.25 -6.14 -9.17
CA LYS A 35 8.13 -5.50 -7.84
C LYS A 35 8.01 -6.48 -6.68
N GLY A 36 7.69 -7.75 -6.92
CA GLY A 36 7.58 -8.77 -5.87
C GLY A 36 6.31 -8.67 -5.04
N ALA A 37 5.21 -8.18 -5.61
CA ALA A 37 3.90 -8.07 -4.94
C ALA A 37 2.77 -8.71 -5.78
N PRO A 38 1.68 -9.21 -5.16
CA PRO A 38 0.63 -9.93 -5.85
C PRO A 38 -0.33 -8.97 -6.57
N ALA A 39 -0.68 -9.25 -7.83
CA ALA A 39 -1.67 -8.46 -8.56
C ALA A 39 -3.08 -8.57 -7.95
N SER A 40 -3.44 -9.75 -7.45
CA SER A 40 -4.70 -9.99 -6.75
C SER A 40 -4.81 -9.18 -5.45
N TRP A 41 -3.71 -9.04 -4.71
CA TRP A 41 -3.65 -8.20 -3.51
C TRP A 41 -3.88 -6.73 -3.84
N TRP A 42 -3.18 -6.22 -4.86
CA TRP A 42 -3.31 -4.84 -5.29
C TRP A 42 -4.75 -4.56 -5.75
N ASN A 43 -5.30 -5.37 -6.66
CA ASN A 43 -6.68 -5.23 -7.10
C ASN A 43 -7.67 -5.26 -5.93
N HIS A 44 -7.49 -6.17 -4.97
CA HIS A 44 -8.39 -6.30 -3.83
C HIS A 44 -8.46 -5.04 -2.98
N LEU A 45 -7.32 -4.48 -2.58
CA LEU A 45 -7.28 -3.25 -1.78
C LEU A 45 -7.65 -2.03 -2.61
N HIS A 46 -7.10 -1.91 -3.81
CA HIS A 46 -7.25 -0.75 -4.67
C HIS A 46 -8.71 -0.56 -5.12
N PHE A 47 -9.41 -1.65 -5.45
CA PHE A 47 -10.85 -1.56 -5.76
C PHE A 47 -11.69 -1.14 -4.56
N GLN A 48 -11.34 -1.56 -3.33
CA GLN A 48 -12.04 -1.11 -2.12
C GLN A 48 -11.83 0.38 -1.88
N HIS A 49 -10.57 0.84 -2.00
CA HIS A 49 -10.21 2.25 -1.90
C HIS A 49 -11.00 3.08 -2.92
N HIS A 50 -10.99 2.71 -4.21
CA HIS A 50 -11.73 3.45 -5.23
C HIS A 50 -13.26 3.38 -5.09
N ALA A 51 -13.81 2.32 -4.49
CA ALA A 51 -15.25 2.20 -4.28
C ALA A 51 -15.78 3.17 -3.21
N LYS A 52 -15.04 3.38 -2.11
CA LYS A 52 -15.43 4.26 -1.00
C LYS A 52 -14.19 4.89 -0.34
N PRO A 53 -13.47 5.81 -1.01
CA PRO A 53 -12.27 6.42 -0.46
C PRO A 53 -12.63 7.33 0.72
N ASN A 54 -11.70 7.52 1.65
CA ASN A 54 -11.84 8.35 2.86
C ASN A 54 -12.96 7.90 3.83
N CYS A 55 -13.56 6.73 3.60
CA CYS A 55 -14.61 6.18 4.44
C CYS A 55 -14.05 5.14 5.41
N PHE A 56 -14.03 5.46 6.70
CA PHE A 56 -13.51 4.55 7.72
C PHE A 56 -14.26 3.22 7.73
N ARG A 57 -13.51 2.12 7.87
CA ARG A 57 -13.96 0.71 7.74
C ARG A 57 -14.39 0.25 6.35
N LYS A 58 -14.32 1.10 5.33
CA LYS A 58 -14.57 0.72 3.92
C LYS A 58 -13.34 0.95 3.05
N ASP A 59 -12.58 2.00 3.35
CA ASP A 59 -11.30 2.30 2.74
C ASP A 59 -10.17 1.57 3.48
N PRO A 60 -9.46 0.62 2.85
CA PRO A 60 -8.39 -0.12 3.50
C PRO A 60 -7.18 0.75 3.85
N ASP A 61 -7.00 1.91 3.23
CA ASP A 61 -5.88 2.82 3.51
C ASP A 61 -6.01 3.47 4.90
N LEU A 62 -7.20 3.40 5.50
CA LEU A 62 -7.49 3.90 6.85
C LEU A 62 -7.36 2.83 7.93
N ASN A 63 -7.02 1.57 7.60
CA ASN A 63 -6.98 0.45 8.56
C ASN A 63 -5.89 0.58 9.63
N MET A 64 -4.97 1.53 9.48
CA MET A 64 -4.00 1.87 10.53
C MET A 64 -4.65 2.58 11.72
N HIS A 65 -5.87 3.10 11.57
CA HIS A 65 -6.64 3.71 12.64
C HIS A 65 -7.38 2.66 13.48
N PRO A 66 -7.35 2.73 14.82
CA PRO A 66 -6.61 3.68 15.66
C PRO A 66 -5.26 3.16 16.17
N LEU A 67 -4.82 1.97 15.73
CA LEU A 67 -3.69 1.25 16.33
C LEU A 67 -2.35 1.96 16.14
N PHE A 68 -2.10 2.52 14.94
CA PHE A 68 -0.83 3.17 14.61
C PHE A 68 -0.97 4.68 14.45
N PHE A 69 -2.10 5.15 13.95
CA PHE A 69 -2.34 6.57 13.67
C PHE A 69 -3.78 6.99 13.98
N ALA A 70 -3.95 8.20 14.52
CA ALA A 70 -5.22 8.90 14.48
C ALA A 70 -5.37 9.55 13.10
N LEU A 71 -6.45 9.23 12.38
CA LEU A 71 -6.70 9.69 11.02
C LEU A 71 -8.05 10.41 10.98
N GLY A 72 -8.11 11.57 10.33
CA GLY A 72 -9.34 12.37 10.24
C GLY A 72 -9.71 13.10 11.54
N LYS A 73 -10.37 14.25 11.39
CA LYS A 73 -10.80 15.08 12.52
C LYS A 73 -11.83 14.36 13.40
N THR A 74 -12.87 13.78 12.79
CA THR A 74 -13.97 13.11 13.51
C THR A 74 -13.46 11.95 14.35
N LEU A 75 -12.69 11.03 13.75
CA LEU A 75 -12.19 9.85 14.46
C LEU A 75 -11.17 10.23 15.55
N SER A 76 -10.34 11.25 15.32
CA SER A 76 -9.40 11.74 16.33
C SER A 76 -10.10 12.31 17.57
N VAL A 77 -11.20 13.04 17.38
CA VAL A 77 -12.03 13.55 18.50
C VAL A 77 -12.67 12.39 19.26
N GLU A 78 -13.17 11.36 18.56
CA GLU A 78 -13.74 10.16 19.17
C GLU A 78 -12.73 9.47 20.11
N LEU A 79 -11.48 9.31 19.67
CA LEU A 79 -10.41 8.75 20.52
C LEU A 79 -10.15 9.59 21.78
N GLY A 80 -10.19 10.92 21.65
CA GLY A 80 -10.05 11.84 22.78
C GLY A 80 -11.18 11.72 23.80
N VAL A 81 -12.43 11.64 23.33
CA VAL A 81 -13.62 11.43 24.18
C VAL A 81 -13.55 10.07 24.87
N GLN A 82 -13.12 9.02 24.17
CA GLN A 82 -12.89 7.68 24.72
C GLN A 82 -11.70 7.63 25.71
N LYS A 83 -10.94 8.72 25.87
CA LYS A 83 -9.74 8.80 26.71
C LYS A 83 -8.73 7.68 26.39
N LYS A 84 -8.61 7.28 25.13
CA LYS A 84 -7.59 6.31 24.70
C LYS A 84 -6.21 6.95 24.78
N LYS A 85 -5.33 6.39 25.63
CA LYS A 85 -4.00 6.96 25.95
C LYS A 85 -2.80 6.12 25.52
N PHE A 86 -3.02 4.96 24.91
CA PHE A 86 -1.92 4.04 24.58
C PHE A 86 -0.96 4.58 23.49
N MET A 87 -1.40 5.58 22.72
CA MET A 87 -0.60 6.20 21.67
C MET A 87 -0.48 7.71 21.93
N PRO A 88 0.72 8.31 21.79
CA PRO A 88 0.91 9.74 22.00
C PRO A 88 0.42 10.54 20.77
N TYR A 89 -0.89 10.51 20.49
CA TYR A 89 -1.50 11.15 19.32
C TYR A 89 -1.13 12.64 19.17
N ASN A 90 -0.97 13.35 20.29
CA ASN A 90 -0.54 14.75 20.33
C ASN A 90 0.87 14.99 19.75
N HIS A 91 1.70 13.94 19.66
CA HIS A 91 3.02 13.97 19.05
C HIS A 91 3.09 13.25 17.70
N GLN A 92 1.96 12.83 17.12
CA GLN A 92 1.92 12.12 15.84
C GLN A 92 2.66 12.85 14.72
N HIS A 93 2.56 14.18 14.68
CA HIS A 93 3.30 15.01 13.73
C HIS A 93 4.84 14.85 13.81
N LYS A 94 5.38 14.46 14.97
CA LYS A 94 6.83 14.26 15.18
C LYS A 94 7.31 12.90 14.67
N TYR A 95 6.54 11.84 14.92
CA TYR A 95 6.97 10.48 14.62
C TYR A 95 6.38 9.92 13.33
N PHE A 96 5.28 10.48 12.80
CA PHE A 96 4.64 10.00 11.59
C PHE A 96 5.65 9.90 10.45
N PHE A 97 6.38 10.97 10.15
CA PHE A 97 7.32 11.00 9.02
C PHE A 97 8.54 10.10 9.19
N ILE A 98 8.92 9.79 10.44
CA ILE A 98 10.08 8.96 10.75
C ILE A 98 9.71 7.48 10.74
N ILE A 99 8.48 7.14 11.14
CA ILE A 99 8.04 5.75 11.30
C ILE A 99 7.12 5.32 10.17
N GLY A 100 6.06 6.08 9.88
CA GLY A 100 5.01 5.72 8.93
C GLY A 100 5.54 5.48 7.50
N PRO A 101 6.00 6.52 6.79
CA PRO A 101 6.50 6.36 5.43
C PRO A 101 7.65 5.35 5.33
N PRO A 102 8.67 5.33 6.21
CA PRO A 102 9.73 4.34 6.10
C PRO A 102 9.31 2.89 6.41
N ALA A 103 8.26 2.67 7.22
CA ALA A 103 7.84 1.31 7.61
C ALA A 103 6.76 0.68 6.71
N LEU A 104 5.98 1.50 5.99
CA LEU A 104 4.77 1.03 5.31
C LEU A 104 5.03 -0.12 4.32
N ILE A 105 5.93 0.07 3.35
CA ILE A 105 6.27 -0.98 2.38
C ILE A 105 7.20 -2.05 2.99
N PRO A 106 8.38 -1.72 3.54
CA PRO A 106 9.35 -2.74 3.94
C PRO A 106 8.92 -3.61 5.12
N LEU A 107 8.00 -3.15 5.96
CA LEU A 107 7.50 -3.91 7.11
C LEU A 107 6.04 -4.33 6.91
N TYR A 108 5.11 -3.37 6.87
CA TYR A 108 3.68 -3.69 6.91
C TYR A 108 3.21 -4.43 5.65
N PHE A 109 3.40 -3.85 4.46
CA PHE A 109 3.01 -4.52 3.22
C PHE A 109 3.88 -5.72 2.91
N GLN A 110 5.19 -5.66 3.17
CA GLN A 110 6.09 -6.80 2.98
C GLN A 110 5.61 -8.02 3.76
N TRP A 111 5.11 -7.87 4.98
CA TRP A 111 4.48 -8.94 5.73
C TRP A 111 3.10 -9.31 5.15
N TYR A 112 2.24 -8.32 4.98
CA TYR A 112 0.84 -8.52 4.63
C TYR A 112 0.64 -9.21 3.28
N ILE A 113 1.46 -8.93 2.27
CA ILE A 113 1.33 -9.56 0.96
C ILE A 113 1.55 -11.08 1.01
N PHE A 114 2.47 -11.56 1.85
CA PHE A 114 2.69 -13.00 2.03
C PHE A 114 1.53 -13.64 2.78
N CYS A 115 1.06 -13.00 3.85
CA CYS A 115 -0.14 -13.45 4.56
C CYS A 115 -1.34 -13.53 3.61
N PHE A 116 -1.56 -12.48 2.81
CA PHE A 116 -2.66 -12.40 1.85
C PHE A 116 -2.63 -13.56 0.86
N VAL A 117 -1.52 -13.79 0.16
CA VAL A 117 -1.47 -14.83 -0.88
C VAL A 117 -1.60 -16.23 -0.30
N VAL A 118 -1.05 -16.49 0.89
CA VAL A 118 -1.16 -17.79 1.56
C VAL A 118 -2.59 -18.03 2.04
N GLN A 119 -3.18 -17.07 2.76
CA GLN A 119 -4.55 -17.20 3.29
C GLN A 119 -5.59 -17.30 2.18
N ARG A 120 -5.41 -16.55 1.08
CA ARG A 120 -6.30 -16.55 -0.09
C ARG A 120 -5.95 -17.62 -1.13
N LYS A 121 -4.95 -18.47 -0.86
CA LYS A 121 -4.48 -19.56 -1.75
C LYS A 121 -4.15 -19.07 -3.17
N GLN A 122 -3.59 -17.88 -3.31
CA GLN A 122 -3.21 -17.27 -4.59
C GLN A 122 -1.85 -17.80 -5.06
N TRP A 123 -1.76 -19.10 -5.33
CA TRP A 123 -0.49 -19.79 -5.59
C TRP A 123 0.23 -19.31 -6.85
N VAL A 124 -0.52 -18.93 -7.90
CA VAL A 124 0.08 -18.39 -9.12
C VAL A 124 0.72 -17.03 -8.84
N ASP A 125 0.07 -16.16 -8.07
CA ASP A 125 0.65 -14.87 -7.69
C ASP A 125 1.85 -15.05 -6.75
N LEU A 126 1.79 -16.01 -5.81
CA LEU A 126 2.93 -16.37 -4.97
C LEU A 126 4.12 -16.82 -5.83
N ALA A 127 3.92 -17.75 -6.77
CA ALA A 127 4.98 -18.21 -7.66
C ALA A 127 5.55 -17.06 -8.50
N CYS A 128 4.70 -16.23 -9.10
CA CYS A 128 5.14 -15.06 -9.86
C CYS A 128 5.89 -14.06 -9.00
N MET A 129 5.44 -13.75 -7.78
CA MET A 129 6.14 -12.77 -6.94
C MET A 129 7.48 -13.31 -6.41
N LEU A 130 7.60 -14.62 -6.15
CA LEU A 130 8.86 -15.24 -5.70
C LEU A 130 9.97 -15.08 -6.75
N THR A 131 9.63 -15.04 -8.03
CA THR A 131 10.62 -14.80 -9.10
C THR A 131 11.34 -13.45 -8.96
N PHE A 132 10.69 -12.43 -8.40
CA PHE A 132 11.34 -11.16 -8.07
C PHE A 132 12.47 -11.38 -7.05
N TYR A 133 12.17 -12.07 -5.95
CA TYR A 133 13.13 -12.30 -4.86
C TYR A 133 14.28 -13.20 -5.33
N VAL A 134 13.98 -14.27 -6.07
CA VAL A 134 15.00 -15.14 -6.68
C VAL A 134 15.92 -14.34 -7.59
N ARG A 135 15.35 -13.56 -8.53
CA ARG A 135 16.13 -12.71 -9.44
C ARG A 135 16.98 -11.71 -8.66
N PHE A 136 16.39 -11.02 -7.68
CA PHE A 136 17.09 -10.02 -6.87
C PHE A 136 18.28 -10.64 -6.12
N LEU A 137 18.08 -11.81 -5.48
CA LEU A 137 19.15 -12.53 -4.79
C LEU A 137 20.24 -12.98 -5.77
N LEU A 138 19.88 -13.62 -6.90
CA LEU A 138 20.85 -14.09 -7.88
C LEU A 138 21.69 -12.95 -8.48
N THR A 139 21.09 -11.77 -8.70
CA THR A 139 21.79 -10.61 -9.24
C THR A 139 22.76 -10.00 -8.23
N TYR A 140 22.35 -9.80 -6.98
CA TYR A 140 23.13 -8.98 -6.03
C TYR A 140 23.95 -9.79 -5.02
N LEU A 141 23.61 -11.05 -4.76
CA LEU A 141 24.32 -11.87 -3.76
C LEU A 141 25.79 -12.10 -4.10
N PRO A 142 26.18 -12.40 -5.35
CA PRO A 142 27.60 -12.54 -5.71
C PRO A 142 28.41 -11.25 -5.56
N LEU A 143 27.75 -10.09 -5.65
CA LEU A 143 28.39 -8.78 -5.65
C LEU A 143 28.53 -8.17 -4.26
N LEU A 144 27.54 -8.38 -3.39
CA LEU A 144 27.40 -7.65 -2.13
C LEU A 144 27.48 -8.57 -0.89
N GLY A 145 27.48 -9.89 -1.08
CA GLY A 145 27.31 -10.85 0.00
C GLY A 145 25.95 -10.71 0.71
N VAL A 146 25.74 -11.51 1.75
CA VAL A 146 24.43 -11.58 2.44
C VAL A 146 24.03 -10.24 3.05
N LEU A 147 24.91 -9.63 3.85
CA LEU A 147 24.60 -8.36 4.54
C LEU A 147 24.37 -7.22 3.55
N GLY A 148 25.15 -7.15 2.47
CA GLY A 148 25.00 -6.10 1.48
C GLY A 148 23.70 -6.21 0.67
N VAL A 149 23.26 -7.43 0.33
CA VAL A 149 21.96 -7.63 -0.34
C VAL A 149 20.79 -7.29 0.58
N LEU A 150 20.85 -7.69 1.85
CA LEU A 150 19.81 -7.33 2.82
C LEU A 150 19.73 -5.81 3.02
N GLY A 151 20.89 -5.16 3.17
CA GLY A 151 21.00 -3.70 3.26
C GLY A 151 20.42 -3.00 2.01
N LEU A 152 20.80 -3.46 0.81
CA LEU A 152 20.28 -2.93 -0.44
C LEU A 152 18.75 -3.10 -0.56
N PHE A 153 18.24 -4.28 -0.23
CA PHE A 153 16.81 -4.57 -0.27
C PHE A 153 16.03 -3.61 0.63
N VAL A 154 16.44 -3.49 1.90
CA VAL A 154 15.80 -2.61 2.89
C VAL A 154 15.88 -1.15 2.43
N LEU A 155 17.05 -0.69 1.97
CA LEU A 155 17.25 0.67 1.50
C LEU A 155 16.31 1.01 0.33
N VAL A 156 16.27 0.16 -0.69
CA VAL A 156 15.40 0.37 -1.87
C VAL A 156 13.93 0.39 -1.46
N ARG A 157 13.51 -0.49 -0.53
CA ARG A 157 12.13 -0.53 -0.04
C ARG A 157 11.78 0.69 0.81
N ILE A 158 12.69 1.21 1.63
CA ILE A 158 12.47 2.45 2.39
C ILE A 158 12.29 3.63 1.44
N ILE A 159 13.19 3.79 0.45
CA ILE A 159 13.10 4.88 -0.53
C ILE A 159 11.78 4.79 -1.31
N GLU A 160 11.41 3.59 -1.77
CA GLU A 160 10.13 3.33 -2.42
C GLU A 160 8.95 3.72 -1.52
N SER A 161 9.00 3.32 -0.25
CA SER A 161 7.93 3.55 0.73
C SER A 161 7.71 5.03 1.01
N VAL A 162 8.80 5.77 1.26
CA VAL A 162 8.74 7.21 1.51
C VAL A 162 8.15 7.93 0.31
N TRP A 163 8.67 7.64 -0.89
CA TRP A 163 8.16 8.26 -2.11
C TRP A 163 6.69 7.89 -2.38
N PHE A 164 6.32 6.62 -2.22
CA PHE A 164 4.95 6.14 -2.44
C PHE A 164 3.97 6.86 -1.51
N VAL A 165 4.24 6.88 -0.21
CA VAL A 165 3.37 7.56 0.78
C VAL A 165 3.25 9.04 0.47
N TRP A 166 4.34 9.71 0.08
CA TRP A 166 4.28 11.13 -0.26
C TRP A 166 3.34 11.44 -1.43
N VAL A 167 3.32 10.58 -2.44
CA VAL A 167 2.48 10.79 -3.61
C VAL A 167 1.02 10.40 -3.34
N THR A 168 0.77 9.30 -2.63
CA THR A 168 -0.59 8.77 -2.45
C THR A 168 -1.36 9.39 -1.29
N GLN A 169 -0.69 9.87 -0.24
CA GLN A 169 -1.37 10.48 0.92
C GLN A 169 -2.16 11.76 0.56
N MET A 170 -1.86 12.38 -0.58
CA MET A 170 -2.56 13.57 -1.06
C MET A 170 -4.04 13.30 -1.38
N ASN A 171 -4.44 12.03 -1.56
CA ASN A 171 -5.85 11.65 -1.70
C ASN A 171 -6.63 11.66 -0.36
N HIS A 172 -5.91 11.72 0.77
CA HIS A 172 -6.49 11.66 2.11
C HIS A 172 -6.35 12.96 2.90
N ILE A 173 -5.18 13.59 2.87
CA ILE A 173 -4.88 14.80 3.66
C ILE A 173 -5.91 15.95 3.44
N PRO A 174 -6.29 16.30 2.20
CA PRO A 174 -7.22 17.40 1.96
C PRO A 174 -8.69 16.99 2.11
N MET A 175 -8.99 15.69 2.25
CA MET A 175 -10.36 15.18 2.24
C MET A 175 -10.88 14.88 3.65
N ASN A 176 -12.21 14.94 3.81
CA ASN A 176 -12.84 14.58 5.07
C ASN A 176 -12.86 13.05 5.26
N ILE A 177 -12.15 12.57 6.28
CA ILE A 177 -12.21 11.17 6.71
C ILE A 177 -13.30 11.01 7.78
N ASP A 178 -14.27 10.14 7.52
CA ASP A 178 -15.42 9.90 8.41
C ASP A 178 -16.02 8.49 8.22
N TYR A 179 -17.02 8.14 9.02
CA TYR A 179 -17.86 6.97 8.79
C TYR A 179 -18.76 7.13 7.55
N ASP A 180 -19.26 6.03 6.99
CA ASP A 180 -20.13 6.10 5.81
C ASP A 180 -21.44 6.84 6.13
N LYS A 181 -21.71 7.89 5.35
CA LYS A 181 -22.95 8.67 5.41
C LYS A 181 -23.97 8.24 4.35
N ASN A 182 -23.72 7.12 3.66
CA ASN A 182 -24.51 6.62 2.54
C ASN A 182 -24.71 7.63 1.40
N VAL A 183 -23.73 8.52 1.23
CA VAL A 183 -23.68 9.41 0.06
C VAL A 183 -23.26 8.62 -1.19
N ASP A 184 -23.75 9.05 -2.35
CA ASP A 184 -23.31 8.51 -3.62
C ASP A 184 -21.81 8.79 -3.85
N TRP A 185 -21.21 8.02 -4.76
CA TRP A 185 -19.77 8.08 -4.99
C TRP A 185 -19.29 9.48 -5.38
N PHE A 186 -19.99 10.13 -6.33
CA PHE A 186 -19.60 11.42 -6.86
C PHE A 186 -19.67 12.51 -5.80
N SER A 187 -20.80 12.60 -5.08
CA SER A 187 -20.95 13.54 -3.95
C SER A 187 -19.89 13.34 -2.86
N GLY A 188 -19.40 12.12 -2.67
CA GLY A 188 -18.31 11.83 -1.74
C GLY A 188 -16.94 12.34 -2.20
N GLN A 189 -16.72 12.54 -3.51
CA GLN A 189 -15.44 13.01 -4.05
C GLN A 189 -15.31 14.53 -4.15
N VAL A 190 -16.43 15.24 -4.31
CA VAL A 190 -16.42 16.68 -4.67
C VAL A 190 -16.83 17.62 -3.54
N ARG A 191 -17.03 17.11 -2.32
CA ARG A 191 -17.39 17.89 -1.12
C ARG A 191 -16.18 18.12 -0.22
#